data_AF-A0A8J4C659-F1
#
_entry.id   AF-A0A8J4C659-F1
#
_cell.length_a   1.000
_cell.length_b   1.000
_cell.length_c   1.000
_cell.angle_alpha   90.00
_cell.angle_beta   90.00
_cell.angle_gamma   90.00
#
_symmetry.space_group_name_H-M   'P 1'
#
loop_
_entity.id
_entity.type
_entity.pdbx_description
1 polymer ?
#
loop_
_entity_poly.entity_id
_entity_poly.type
_entity_poly.pdbx_seq_one_letter_code
_entity_poly.pdbx_strand_id
1 'polypeptide(L)'
;MPLPRWLLPSRSPPLLGGTVASPSSSLFELGQTLSSGRRRGGGGGDSVRIFELFPLLWSILLSWAVAGILTAAGAYDNTSPERQASCRTDNMQAVNDAPWLYVPYPLQWGMPIFRPASIITMLAGALAAMIESVSGAIQKR
;
A
#
# COMPACT_ATOMS: atom_id res chain seq x y z
N MET A 1 47.95 2.55 -0.51
CA MET A 1 46.77 3.29 -1.01
C MET A 1 46.11 2.43 -2.09
N PRO A 2 44.92 1.83 -1.87
CA PRO A 2 44.29 0.96 -2.85
C PRO A 2 43.38 1.75 -3.81
N LEU A 3 43.44 1.40 -5.09
CA LEU A 3 42.69 2.01 -6.19
C LEU A 3 41.19 1.59 -6.18
N PRO A 4 40.27 2.44 -6.67
CA PRO A 4 38.84 2.18 -6.66
C PRO A 4 38.41 1.05 -7.60
N ARG A 5 37.49 0.22 -7.10
CA ARG A 5 36.98 -1.04 -7.67
C ARG A 5 36.13 -0.91 -8.96
N TRP A 6 36.02 0.29 -9.52
CA TRP A 6 35.17 0.62 -10.67
C TRP A 6 35.88 0.57 -12.03
N LEU A 7 37.16 0.16 -12.05
CA LEU A 7 38.01 0.08 -13.25
C LEU A 7 38.15 -1.34 -13.83
N LEU A 8 37.38 -2.31 -13.34
CA LEU A 8 37.36 -3.66 -13.91
C LEU A 8 36.28 -3.78 -15.00
N PRO A 9 36.63 -4.15 -16.25
CA PRO A 9 35.66 -4.41 -17.31
C PRO A 9 34.81 -5.63 -16.93
N SER A 10 33.51 -5.44 -16.74
CA SER A 10 32.58 -6.55 -16.53
C SER A 10 32.42 -7.34 -17.83
N ARG A 11 32.92 -8.58 -17.84
CA ARG A 11 32.61 -9.59 -18.86
C ARG A 11 31.09 -9.77 -18.97
N SER A 12 30.53 -9.50 -20.13
CA SER A 12 29.20 -9.94 -20.54
C SER A 12 29.21 -11.44 -20.86
N PRO A 13 28.35 -12.29 -20.26
CA PRO A 13 28.11 -13.65 -20.76
C PRO A 13 27.19 -13.64 -22.00
N PRO A 14 27.30 -14.64 -22.88
CA PRO A 14 26.68 -14.65 -24.20
C PRO A 14 25.19 -15.01 -24.16
N LEU A 15 24.48 -14.50 -25.17
CA LEU A 15 23.10 -14.77 -25.52
C LEU A 15 22.87 -16.28 -25.74
N LEU A 16 22.10 -16.91 -24.85
CA LEU A 16 21.44 -18.19 -25.12
C LEU A 16 19.94 -17.95 -25.01
N GLY A 17 19.23 -18.17 -26.11
CA GLY A 17 17.78 -18.06 -26.21
C GLY A 17 17.10 -18.95 -25.19
N GLY A 18 16.39 -18.29 -24.26
CA GLY A 18 15.44 -18.92 -23.37
C GLY A 18 14.33 -17.91 -23.17
N THR A 19 13.19 -18.15 -23.80
CA THR A 19 11.93 -17.51 -23.46
C THR A 19 11.67 -17.79 -21.97
N VAL A 20 12.13 -16.89 -21.10
CA VAL A 20 11.68 -16.81 -19.72
C VAL A 20 10.23 -16.34 -19.77
N ALA A 21 9.32 -17.30 -19.95
CA ALA A 21 7.94 -17.15 -19.55
C ALA A 21 7.98 -16.75 -18.07
N SER A 22 7.75 -15.46 -17.81
CA SER A 22 7.71 -14.93 -16.45
C SER A 22 6.68 -15.71 -15.63
N PRO A 23 7.03 -16.22 -14.43
CA PRO A 23 6.10 -16.93 -13.55
C PRO A 23 4.90 -16.09 -13.07
N SER A 24 4.86 -14.79 -13.40
CA SER A 24 3.83 -13.86 -12.95
C SER A 24 2.53 -13.88 -13.79
N SER A 25 2.57 -14.34 -15.05
CA SER A 25 1.36 -14.40 -15.88
C SER A 25 0.49 -15.63 -15.56
N SER A 26 1.09 -16.75 -15.17
CA SER A 26 0.37 -17.99 -14.83
C SER A 26 -0.30 -17.94 -13.46
N LEU A 27 0.27 -17.25 -12.47
CA LEU A 27 -0.36 -17.05 -11.16
C LEU A 27 -1.53 -16.07 -11.22
N PHE A 28 -1.47 -15.05 -12.08
CA PHE A 28 -2.58 -14.12 -12.28
C PHE A 28 -3.77 -14.79 -12.98
N GLU A 29 -3.52 -15.61 -14.02
CA GLU A 29 -4.52 -16.45 -14.68
C GLU A 29 -5.14 -17.51 -13.74
N LEU A 30 -4.32 -18.18 -12.92
CA LEU A 30 -4.79 -19.14 -11.90
C LEU A 30 -5.63 -18.47 -10.81
N GLY A 31 -5.33 -17.22 -10.45
CA GLY A 31 -6.14 -16.42 -9.52
C GLY A 31 -7.50 -16.02 -10.11
N GLN A 32 -7.52 -15.63 -11.38
CA GLN A 32 -8.75 -15.22 -12.09
C GLN A 32 -9.71 -16.40 -12.29
N THR A 33 -9.21 -17.60 -12.64
CA THR A 33 -10.04 -18.80 -12.81
C THR A 33 -10.58 -19.37 -11.50
N LEU A 34 -9.81 -19.32 -10.40
CA LEU A 34 -10.30 -19.73 -9.08
C LEU A 34 -11.35 -18.75 -8.51
N SER A 35 -11.33 -17.48 -8.93
CA SER A 35 -12.37 -16.51 -8.58
C SER A 35 -13.69 -16.74 -9.35
N SER A 36 -13.66 -17.43 -10.48
CA SER A 36 -14.86 -17.67 -11.30
C SER A 36 -15.70 -18.88 -10.85
N GLY A 37 -15.27 -19.59 -9.80
CA GLY A 37 -15.78 -20.94 -9.47
C GLY A 37 -16.45 -21.13 -8.11
N ARG A 38 -16.87 -20.08 -7.38
CA ARG A 38 -17.57 -20.27 -6.09
C ARG A 38 -19.00 -19.74 -6.13
N ARG A 39 -19.90 -20.55 -6.70
CA ARG A 39 -21.35 -20.47 -6.47
C ARG A 39 -21.61 -20.53 -4.96
N ARG A 40 -22.09 -19.41 -4.39
CA ARG A 40 -22.62 -19.33 -3.03
C ARG A 40 -23.90 -20.18 -2.95
N GLY A 41 -23.81 -21.31 -2.26
CA GLY A 41 -24.97 -21.95 -1.65
C GLY A 41 -25.53 -21.01 -0.58
N GLY A 42 -26.81 -20.69 -0.71
CA GLY A 42 -27.58 -19.99 0.31
C GLY A 42 -27.80 -20.87 1.53
N GLY A 43 -27.90 -20.24 2.70
CA GLY A 43 -28.31 -20.92 3.93
C GLY A 43 -27.95 -20.15 5.19
N GLY A 44 -28.93 -19.43 5.72
CA GLY A 44 -29.16 -19.36 7.16
C GLY A 44 -28.51 -18.22 7.94
N GLY A 45 -29.36 -17.29 8.40
CA GLY A 45 -29.14 -16.46 9.58
C GLY A 45 -28.45 -15.13 9.30
N ASP A 46 -29.23 -14.05 9.25
CA ASP A 46 -28.69 -12.68 9.26
C ASP A 46 -28.24 -12.30 10.68
N SER A 47 -27.20 -13.00 11.14
CA SER A 47 -26.33 -12.55 12.21
C SER A 47 -25.56 -11.35 11.64
N VAL A 48 -25.61 -10.20 12.32
CA VAL A 48 -24.89 -8.99 11.88
C VAL A 48 -23.42 -9.36 11.59
N ARG A 49 -23.02 -9.25 10.32
CA ARG A 49 -21.70 -9.68 9.85
C ARG A 49 -20.67 -8.58 10.10
N ILE A 50 -20.40 -8.33 11.39
CA ILE A 50 -19.53 -7.24 11.86
C ILE A 50 -18.14 -7.33 11.21
N PHE A 51 -17.64 -8.54 10.95
CA PHE A 51 -16.35 -8.78 10.31
C PHE A 51 -16.36 -8.60 8.77
N GLU A 52 -17.50 -8.71 8.10
CA GLU A 52 -17.61 -8.42 6.66
C GLU A 52 -17.85 -6.93 6.39
N LEU A 53 -18.49 -6.21 7.33
CA LEU A 53 -18.86 -4.81 7.17
C LEU A 53 -17.73 -3.83 7.52
N PHE A 54 -16.87 -4.17 8.49
CA PHE A 54 -15.85 -3.24 9.01
C PHE A 54 -14.41 -3.81 9.06
N PRO A 55 -13.91 -4.47 7.99
CA PRO A 55 -12.58 -5.06 8.00
C PRO A 55 -11.47 -4.02 8.19
N LEU A 56 -11.65 -2.81 7.64
CA LEU A 56 -10.69 -1.71 7.78
C LEU A 56 -10.55 -1.22 9.23
N LEU A 57 -11.66 -1.12 9.97
CA LEU A 57 -11.64 -0.69 11.38
C LEU A 57 -10.95 -1.73 12.26
N TRP A 58 -11.24 -3.02 12.06
CA TRP A 58 -10.54 -4.09 12.77
C TRP A 58 -9.05 -4.13 12.45
N SER A 59 -8.67 -3.91 11.19
CA SER A 59 -7.26 -3.87 10.78
C SER A 59 -6.48 -2.76 11.49
N ILE A 60 -7.03 -1.55 11.55
CA ILE A 60 -6.33 -0.43 12.19
C ILE A 60 -6.22 -0.61 13.72
N LEU A 61 -7.27 -1.13 14.36
CA LEU A 61 -7.25 -1.45 15.79
C LEU A 61 -6.19 -2.51 16.12
N LEU A 62 -6.11 -3.58 15.33
CA LEU A 62 -5.11 -4.62 15.52
C LEU A 62 -3.69 -4.09 15.31
N SER A 63 -3.47 -3.26 14.28
CA SER A 63 -2.17 -2.64 14.04
C SER A 63 -1.72 -1.77 15.21
N TRP A 64 -2.62 -0.96 15.77
CA TRP A 64 -2.34 -0.14 16.95
C TRP A 64 -2.09 -0.98 18.21
N ALA A 65 -2.86 -2.05 18.41
CA ALA A 65 -2.67 -2.95 19.54
C ALA A 65 -1.29 -3.62 19.52
N VAL A 66 -0.85 -4.10 18.35
CA VAL A 66 0.48 -4.67 18.17
C VAL A 66 1.55 -3.61 18.45
N ALA A 67 1.43 -2.41 17.88
CA ALA A 67 2.37 -1.31 18.14
C ALA A 67 2.46 -0.94 19.64
N GLY A 68 1.32 -0.89 20.33
CA GLY A 68 1.25 -0.65 21.77
C GLY A 68 1.90 -1.76 22.60
N ILE A 69 1.67 -3.02 22.26
CA ILE A 69 2.31 -4.17 22.93
C ILE A 69 3.82 -4.15 22.72
N LEU A 70 4.30 -3.88 21.51
CA LEU A 70 5.74 -3.76 21.23
C LEU A 70 6.39 -2.62 22.01
N THR A 71 5.65 -1.53 22.23
CA THR A 71 6.09 -0.39 23.04
C THR A 71 6.14 -0.75 24.52
N ALA A 72 5.12 -1.43 25.06
CA ALA A 72 5.05 -1.86 26.46
C ALA A 72 6.05 -2.98 26.80
N ALA A 73 6.38 -3.83 25.83
CA ALA A 73 7.35 -4.92 25.99
C ALA A 73 8.82 -4.45 26.02
N GLY A 74 9.08 -3.13 25.91
CA GLY A 74 10.44 -2.58 25.98
C GLY A 74 11.34 -3.01 24.83
N ALA A 75 10.79 -3.48 23.71
CA ALA A 75 11.55 -3.96 22.56
C ALA A 75 12.50 -2.90 21.99
N TYR A 76 12.19 -1.62 22.23
CA TYR A 76 12.95 -0.48 21.74
C TYR A 76 13.91 0.14 22.79
N ASP A 77 13.92 -0.33 24.04
CA ASP A 77 14.69 0.29 25.14
C ASP A 77 16.21 0.15 24.99
N ASN A 78 16.69 -0.83 24.21
CA ASN A 78 18.12 -1.07 23.94
C ASN A 78 18.61 -0.49 22.59
N THR A 79 17.81 0.35 21.93
CA THR A 79 18.10 0.87 20.58
C THR A 79 18.58 2.32 20.62
N SER A 80 19.20 2.81 19.53
CA SER A 80 19.60 4.21 19.40
C SER A 80 18.46 5.21 19.69
N PRO A 81 18.77 6.37 20.30
CA PRO A 81 17.76 7.35 20.72
C PRO A 81 16.91 7.88 19.56
N GLU A 82 17.46 7.93 18.34
CA GLU A 82 16.70 8.31 17.13
C GLU A 82 15.59 7.31 16.78
N ARG A 83 15.83 6.00 16.95
CA ARG A 83 14.81 4.98 16.70
C ARG A 83 13.79 4.92 17.83
N GLN A 84 14.21 5.19 19.06
CA GLN A 84 13.29 5.37 20.18
C GLN A 84 12.38 6.58 19.98
N ALA A 85 12.89 7.67 19.39
CA ALA A 85 12.08 8.84 19.06
C ALA A 85 11.05 8.57 17.95
N SER A 86 11.40 7.78 16.94
CA SER A 86 10.51 7.58 15.77
C SER A 86 9.55 6.38 15.87
N CYS A 87 9.94 5.28 16.53
CA CYS A 87 9.20 4.02 16.48
C CYS A 87 8.27 3.78 17.68
N ARG A 88 8.33 4.64 18.70
CA ARG A 88 7.63 4.44 19.97
C ARG A 88 6.27 5.14 19.94
N THR A 89 5.23 4.39 20.31
CA THR A 89 3.82 4.82 20.19
C THR A 89 3.44 5.96 21.15
N ASP A 90 4.22 6.18 22.20
CA ASP A 90 4.01 7.18 23.25
C ASP A 90 4.62 8.56 22.97
N ASN A 91 5.34 8.74 21.85
CA ASN A 91 5.85 10.06 21.46
C ASN A 91 4.72 10.93 20.90
N MET A 92 4.08 11.67 21.81
CA MET A 92 3.04 12.65 21.49
C MET A 92 3.57 14.07 21.28
N GLN A 93 4.89 14.30 21.36
CA GLN A 93 5.50 15.63 21.16
C GLN A 93 5.01 16.30 19.87
N ALA A 94 4.96 15.57 18.75
CA ALA A 94 4.46 16.09 17.48
C ALA A 94 2.98 16.53 17.53
N VAL A 95 2.16 15.90 18.38
CA VAL A 95 0.74 16.26 18.58
C VAL A 95 0.62 17.48 19.49
N ASN A 96 1.48 17.59 20.50
CA ASN A 96 1.51 18.73 21.43
C ASN A 96 2.06 20.00 20.77
N ASP A 97 3.03 19.86 19.88
CA ASP A 97 3.66 20.97 19.16
C ASP A 97 2.86 21.40 17.91
N ALA A 98 1.83 20.64 17.53
CA ALA A 98 1.02 20.96 16.36
C ALA A 98 0.09 22.17 16.63
N PRO A 99 0.04 23.15 15.72
CA PRO A 99 -0.91 24.25 15.83
C PRO A 99 -2.35 23.74 15.69
N TRP A 100 -3.26 24.25 16.52
CA TRP A 100 -4.68 23.84 16.50
C TRP A 100 -5.39 24.17 15.18
N LEU A 101 -5.01 25.26 14.52
CA LEU A 101 -5.51 25.62 13.19
C LEU A 101 -4.34 25.79 12.23
N TYR A 102 -4.27 24.90 11.25
CA TYR A 102 -3.32 24.99 10.15
C TYR A 102 -4.04 25.47 8.90
N VAL A 103 -3.71 26.69 8.45
CA VAL A 103 -4.17 27.18 7.14
C VAL A 103 -3.16 26.70 6.09
N PRO A 104 -3.55 25.82 5.16
CA PRO A 104 -2.64 25.36 4.13
C PRO A 104 -2.30 26.50 3.18
N TYR A 105 -1.01 26.75 2.99
CA TYR A 105 -0.57 27.75 2.02
C TYR A 105 -0.70 27.18 0.61
N PRO A 106 -1.22 27.96 -0.36
CA PRO A 106 -1.24 27.52 -1.75
C PRO A 106 0.19 27.20 -2.19
N LEU A 107 0.38 26.05 -2.83
CA LEU A 107 1.67 25.53 -3.33
C LEU A 107 2.67 25.04 -2.27
N GLN A 108 2.25 24.75 -1.03
CA GLN A 108 3.15 24.20 0.00
C GLN A 108 3.76 22.83 -0.34
N TRP A 109 3.15 22.09 -1.26
CA TRP A 109 3.65 20.79 -1.75
C TRP A 109 4.43 20.90 -3.07
N GLY A 110 4.76 22.13 -3.48
CA GLY A 110 5.41 22.43 -4.75
C GLY A 110 4.44 22.80 -5.87
N MET A 111 5.01 23.25 -6.98
CA MET A 111 4.24 23.50 -8.20
C MET A 111 3.82 22.18 -8.85
N PRO A 112 2.62 22.08 -9.45
CA PRO A 112 2.19 20.87 -10.12
C PRO A 112 3.16 20.52 -11.26
N ILE A 113 3.77 19.32 -11.18
CA ILE A 113 4.72 18.83 -12.19
C ILE A 113 3.99 17.85 -13.11
N PHE A 114 3.86 18.21 -14.38
CA PHE A 114 3.20 17.37 -15.38
C PHE A 114 4.22 16.46 -16.07
N ARG A 115 4.19 15.17 -15.72
CA ARG A 115 4.99 14.12 -16.37
C ARG A 115 4.07 13.26 -17.25
N PRO A 116 4.46 12.92 -18.51
CA PRO A 116 3.62 12.12 -19.40
C PRO A 116 3.14 10.80 -18.79
N ALA A 117 4.03 10.08 -18.08
CA ALA A 117 3.68 8.84 -17.40
C ALA A 117 2.60 9.04 -16.32
N SER A 118 2.68 10.10 -15.53
CA SER A 118 1.70 10.43 -14.48
C SER A 118 0.33 10.80 -15.07
N ILE A 119 0.32 11.47 -16.23
CA ILE A 119 -0.92 11.83 -16.93
C ILE A 119 -1.66 10.57 -17.38
N ILE A 120 -0.96 9.60 -17.97
CA ILE A 120 -1.58 8.35 -18.43
C ILE A 120 -2.19 7.58 -17.25
N THR A 121 -1.50 7.49 -16.11
CA THR A 121 -2.03 6.83 -14.90
C THR A 121 -3.27 7.53 -14.35
N MET A 122 -3.27 8.88 -14.31
CA MET A 122 -4.43 9.65 -13.86
C MET A 122 -5.62 9.49 -14.80
N LEU A 123 -5.38 9.47 -16.12
CA LEU A 123 -6.44 9.20 -17.10
C LEU A 123 -7.01 7.78 -16.95
N ALA A 124 -6.16 6.78 -16.71
CA ALA A 124 -6.61 5.42 -16.45
C ALA A 124 -7.50 5.34 -15.20
N GLY A 125 -7.13 6.00 -14.11
CA GLY A 125 -7.95 6.09 -12.89
C GLY A 125 -9.28 6.83 -13.11
N ALA A 126 -9.26 7.94 -13.87
CA ALA A 126 -10.48 8.67 -14.21
C ALA A 126 -11.43 7.84 -15.08
N LEU A 127 -10.92 7.07 -16.04
CA LEU A 127 -11.71 6.15 -16.85
C LEU A 127 -12.34 5.05 -15.99
N ALA A 128 -11.60 4.46 -15.05
CA ALA A 128 -12.12 3.48 -14.12
C ALA A 128 -13.28 4.05 -13.27
N ALA A 129 -13.09 5.25 -12.70
CA ALA A 129 -14.13 5.92 -11.92
C ALA A 129 -15.39 6.25 -12.75
N MET A 130 -15.23 6.61 -14.02
CA MET A 130 -16.37 6.81 -14.93
C MET A 130 -17.15 5.52 -15.18
N ILE A 131 -16.45 4.39 -15.37
CA ILE A 131 -17.09 3.08 -15.56
C ILE A 131 -17.88 2.69 -14.31
N GLU A 132 -17.33 2.91 -13.11
CA GLU A 132 -18.03 2.66 -11.84
C GLU A 132 -19.28 3.54 -11.69
N SER A 133 -19.21 4.80 -12.10
CA SER A 133 -20.36 5.71 -12.07
C SER A 133 -21.49 5.21 -12.99
N VAL A 134 -21.15 4.73 -14.19
CA VAL A 134 -22.12 4.19 -15.13
C VAL A 134 -22.68 2.84 -14.68
N SER A 135 -21.83 1.95 -14.17
CA SER A 135 -22.25 0.63 -13.69
C SER A 135 -23.22 0.72 -12.51
N GLY A 136 -22.99 1.64 -11.58
CA GLY A 136 -23.92 1.94 -10.49
C GLY A 136 -25.24 2.57 -10.98
N ALA A 137 -25.18 3.42 -12.01
CA ALA A 137 -26.39 4.06 -12.57
C ALA A 137 -27.30 3.09 -13.32
N ILE A 138 -26.74 2.10 -14.02
CA ILE A 138 -27.50 1.08 -14.76
C ILE A 138 -28.27 0.17 -13.79
N GLN A 139 -27.69 -0.16 -12.63
CA GLN A 139 -28.32 -1.02 -11.62
C GLN A 139 -29.52 -0.37 -10.92
N LYS A 140 -29.74 0.93 -11.11
CA LYS A 140 -30.83 1.69 -10.49
C LYS A 140 -32.09 1.79 -11.39
N ARG A 141 -32.12 1.10 -12.54
CA ARG A 141 -33.29 1.02 -13.43
C ARG A 141 -33.88 -0.38 -13.50
#